data_AF-H2EYQ2-F1
#
_entry.id   AF-H2EYQ2-F1
#
_cell.length_a   1.000
_cell.length_b   1.000
_cell.length_c   1.000
_cell.angle_alpha   90.00
_cell.angle_beta   90.00
_cell.angle_gamma   90.00
#
_symmetry.space_group_name_H-M   'P 1'
#
loop_
_entity.id
_entity.type
_entity.pdbx_description
1 polymer ?
#
loop_
_entity_poly.entity_id
_entity_poly.type
_entity_poly.pdbx_seq_one_letter_code
_entity_poly.pdbx_strand_id
1 'polypeptide(L)'
;RYMLVLCSFREQLQQHVRVHAVEAVVACREIEHNLQSLTGVALGEGSGATMSDDEDEMMMHQMELSHLDHQSGPHDAHDLMGFGPLLPTESERSLMDRVRQELKIELKQGFKSRIEDVREEILRKRRAGKLPGDTTSVLKNWWEQHSKWPYPTEDDRAKLVEQTGLQLKQI
;
A
#
# COMPACT_ATOMS: atom_id res chain seq x y z
N ARG A 1 -44.57 52.43 -11.93
CA ARG A 1 -44.73 51.08 -11.33
C ARG A 1 -43.92 50.02 -12.08
N TYR A 2 -44.04 49.90 -13.41
CA TYR A 2 -43.25 48.94 -14.22
C TYR A 2 -41.72 49.12 -14.17
N MET A 3 -41.20 50.36 -14.22
CA MET A 3 -39.74 50.57 -14.18
C MET A 3 -39.10 50.04 -12.89
N LEU A 4 -39.75 50.16 -11.74
CA LEU A 4 -39.24 49.63 -10.47
C LEU A 4 -39.16 48.10 -10.49
N VAL A 5 -40.16 47.44 -11.08
CA VAL A 5 -40.19 45.98 -11.23
C VAL A 5 -39.08 45.50 -12.17
N LEU A 6 -38.85 46.20 -13.28
CA LEU A 6 -37.76 45.87 -14.21
C LEU A 6 -36.38 46.08 -13.58
N CYS A 7 -36.20 47.14 -12.80
CA CYS A 7 -34.95 47.36 -12.06
C CYS A 7 -34.69 46.25 -11.04
N SER A 8 -35.70 45.87 -10.24
CA SER A 8 -35.55 44.79 -9.27
C SER A 8 -35.30 43.44 -9.94
N PHE A 9 -35.94 43.16 -11.08
CA PHE A 9 -35.72 41.92 -11.83
C PHE A 9 -34.32 41.86 -12.43
N ARG A 10 -33.82 42.98 -13.00
CA ARG A 10 -32.44 43.08 -13.49
C ARG A 10 -31.43 42.83 -12.37
N GLU A 11 -31.63 43.44 -11.20
CA GLU A 11 -30.75 43.26 -10.04
C GLU A 11 -30.77 41.82 -9.53
N GLN A 12 -31.94 41.19 -9.46
CA GLN A 12 -32.07 39.78 -9.10
C GLN A 12 -31.37 38.86 -10.09
N LEU A 13 -31.57 39.07 -11.40
CA LEU A 13 -30.92 38.27 -12.43
C LEU A 13 -29.40 38.44 -12.39
N GLN A 14 -28.91 39.68 -12.25
CA GLN A 14 -27.48 39.96 -12.14
C GLN A 14 -26.86 39.31 -10.91
N GLN A 15 -27.54 39.38 -9.76
CA GLN A 15 -27.07 38.76 -8.53
C GLN A 15 -27.09 37.22 -8.62
N HIS A 16 -28.13 36.63 -9.22
CA HIS A 16 -28.23 35.18 -9.43
C HIS A 16 -27.12 34.65 -10.34
N VAL A 17 -26.88 35.31 -11.49
CA VAL A 17 -25.78 34.96 -12.40
C VAL A 17 -24.44 35.11 -11.70
N ARG A 18 -24.23 36.19 -10.93
CA ARG A 18 -22.98 36.41 -10.20
C ARG A 18 -22.71 35.31 -9.18
N VAL A 19 -23.72 34.92 -8.40
CA VAL A 19 -23.58 33.88 -7.38
C VAL A 19 -23.22 32.55 -8.01
N HIS A 20 -23.99 32.09 -9.00
CA HIS A 20 -23.72 30.79 -9.64
C HIS A 20 -22.42 30.75 -10.43
N ALA A 21 -22.01 31.86 -11.05
CA ALA A 21 -20.71 31.93 -11.70
C ALA A 21 -19.57 31.79 -10.68
N VAL A 22 -19.69 32.44 -9.51
CA VAL A 22 -18.70 32.32 -8.43
C VAL A 22 -18.70 30.90 -7.85
N GLU A 23 -19.86 30.33 -7.56
CA GLU A 23 -19.99 28.97 -7.04
C GLU A 23 -19.40 27.94 -8.01
N ALA A 24 -19.66 28.08 -9.31
CA ALA A 24 -19.09 27.20 -10.33
C ALA A 24 -17.57 27.30 -10.38
N VAL A 25 -17.00 28.52 -10.31
CA VAL A 25 -15.53 28.71 -10.30
C VAL A 25 -14.90 28.10 -9.05
N VAL A 26 -15.55 28.24 -7.89
CA VAL A 26 -15.08 27.64 -6.64
C VAL A 26 -15.12 26.11 -6.75
N ALA A 27 -16.22 25.54 -7.22
CA ALA A 27 -16.37 24.09 -7.40
C ALA A 27 -15.32 23.53 -8.37
N CYS A 28 -15.05 24.21 -9.50
CA CYS A 28 -14.00 23.79 -10.43
C CYS A 28 -12.62 23.76 -9.76
N ARG A 29 -12.28 24.80 -8.97
CA ARG A 29 -11.01 24.83 -8.24
C ARG A 29 -10.91 23.72 -7.20
N GLU A 30 -12.01 23.40 -6.51
CA GLU A 30 -12.04 22.27 -5.57
C GLU A 30 -11.80 20.94 -6.28
N ILE A 31 -12.41 20.73 -7.45
CA ILE A 31 -12.20 19.53 -8.26
C ILE A 31 -10.74 19.43 -8.72
N GLU A 32 -10.16 20.53 -9.22
CA GLU A 32 -8.75 20.59 -9.62
C GLU A 32 -7.81 20.26 -8.46
N HIS A 33 -8.07 20.84 -7.28
CA HIS A 33 -7.31 20.58 -6.08
C HIS A 33 -7.40 19.11 -5.64
N ASN A 34 -8.60 18.53 -5.64
CA ASN A 34 -8.82 17.13 -5.30
C ASN A 34 -8.11 16.19 -6.29
N LEU A 35 -8.19 16.49 -7.58
CA LEU A 35 -7.49 15.72 -8.60
C LEU A 35 -5.98 15.77 -8.38
N GLN A 36 -5.43 16.96 -8.14
CA GLN A 36 -4.01 17.12 -7.85
C GLN A 36 -3.60 16.42 -6.55
N SER A 37 -4.44 16.41 -5.52
CA SER A 37 -4.16 15.69 -4.28
C SER A 37 -4.14 14.18 -4.49
N LEU A 38 -5.03 13.64 -5.34
CA LEU A 38 -5.13 12.21 -5.61
C LEU A 38 -4.05 11.72 -6.59
N THR A 39 -3.71 12.53 -7.58
CA THR A 39 -2.82 12.13 -8.69
C THR A 39 -1.43 12.76 -8.60
N GLY A 40 -1.25 13.83 -7.81
CA GLY A 40 -0.02 14.61 -7.79
C GLY A 40 0.25 15.39 -9.09
N VAL A 41 -0.66 15.36 -10.07
CA VAL A 41 -0.53 16.03 -11.37
C VAL A 41 -1.31 17.35 -11.37
N ALA A 42 -0.68 18.44 -11.81
CA ALA A 42 -1.35 19.72 -12.02
C ALA A 42 -1.87 19.81 -13.46
N LEU A 43 -3.14 20.17 -13.65
CA LEU A 43 -3.80 20.29 -14.96
C LEU A 43 -3.25 21.41 -15.88
N GLY A 44 -2.27 22.20 -15.41
CA GLY A 44 -1.69 23.33 -16.15
C GLY A 44 -0.48 22.99 -17.03
N GLU A 45 0.15 21.82 -16.86
CA GLU A 45 1.30 21.38 -17.65
C GLU A 45 0.83 20.50 -18.82
N GLY A 46 0.10 21.12 -19.73
CA GLY A 46 -0.07 20.55 -21.07
C GLY A 46 1.29 20.59 -21.77
N SER A 47 2.08 19.53 -21.58
CA SER A 47 3.18 19.17 -22.46
C SER A 47 2.60 19.09 -23.87
N GLY A 48 2.81 20.17 -24.63
CA GLY A 48 2.54 20.18 -26.05
C GLY A 48 3.36 19.04 -26.64
N ALA A 49 2.68 18.09 -27.26
CA ALA A 49 3.29 17.02 -28.01
C ALA A 49 4.22 17.62 -29.08
N THR A 50 5.49 17.80 -28.74
CA THR A 50 6.57 18.06 -29.68
C THR A 50 7.74 17.16 -29.30
N MET A 51 7.74 15.97 -29.89
CA MET A 51 8.90 15.12 -30.23
C MET A 51 10.14 15.32 -29.34
N SER A 52 10.27 14.55 -28.26
CA SER A 52 11.58 14.33 -27.61
C SER A 52 12.20 13.08 -28.19
N ASP A 53 13.34 13.28 -28.84
CA ASP A 53 14.17 12.37 -29.62
C ASP A 53 14.90 11.34 -28.74
N ASP A 54 14.15 10.43 -28.10
CA ASP A 54 14.69 9.28 -27.36
C ASP A 54 14.04 7.97 -27.84
N GLU A 55 13.94 7.80 -29.16
CA GLU A 55 13.19 6.68 -29.80
C GLU A 55 13.91 5.32 -29.77
N ASP A 56 15.20 5.28 -29.46
CA ASP A 56 16.01 4.05 -29.61
C ASP A 56 15.86 3.04 -28.45
N GLU A 57 15.60 3.49 -27.21
CA GLU A 57 15.51 2.58 -26.05
C GLU A 57 14.09 2.00 -25.87
N MET A 58 13.06 2.75 -26.27
CA MET A 58 11.65 2.31 -26.24
C MET A 58 11.31 1.25 -27.30
N MET A 59 11.98 1.25 -28.46
CA MET A 59 11.76 0.25 -29.51
C MET A 59 12.05 -1.19 -29.04
N MET A 60 13.06 -1.37 -28.18
CA MET A 60 13.46 -2.69 -27.70
C MET A 60 12.40 -3.31 -26.78
N HIS A 61 11.78 -2.51 -25.90
CA HIS A 61 10.72 -2.97 -25.00
C HIS A 61 9.37 -3.15 -25.72
N GLN A 62 9.10 -2.35 -26.76
CA GLN A 62 7.90 -2.46 -27.60
C GLN A 62 7.93 -3.73 -28.48
N MET A 63 9.11 -4.15 -28.96
CA MET A 63 9.27 -5.40 -29.72
C MET A 63 9.00 -6.64 -28.84
N GLU A 64 9.36 -6.59 -27.56
CA GLU A 64 9.12 -7.69 -26.63
C GLU A 64 7.62 -7.87 -26.29
N LEU A 65 6.85 -6.78 -26.25
CA LEU A 65 5.43 -6.81 -25.94
C LEU A 65 4.55 -7.19 -27.16
N SER A 66 4.97 -6.83 -28.38
CA SER A 66 4.22 -7.05 -29.63
C SER A 66 4.38 -8.46 -30.23
N HIS A 67 5.37 -9.23 -29.77
CA HIS A 67 5.54 -10.63 -30.18
C HIS A 67 4.53 -11.60 -29.56
N LEU A 68 3.78 -11.18 -28.52
CA LEU A 68 2.85 -12.05 -27.82
C LEU A 68 1.42 -12.06 -28.40
N ASP A 69 1.06 -11.13 -29.29
CA ASP A 69 -0.35 -10.91 -29.72
C ASP A 69 -0.60 -11.05 -31.24
N HIS A 70 0.35 -11.62 -31.98
CA HIS A 70 0.18 -11.83 -33.43
C HIS A 70 -0.72 -13.03 -33.76
N GLN A 71 -2.04 -12.88 -33.56
CA GLN A 71 -3.02 -13.71 -34.28
C GLN A 71 -4.40 -13.04 -34.49
N SER A 72 -4.45 -11.90 -35.19
CA SER A 72 -5.62 -11.55 -36.04
C SER A 72 -5.31 -10.39 -36.97
N GLY A 73 -5.74 -10.51 -38.24
CA GLY A 73 -5.27 -9.75 -39.40
C GLY A 73 -5.83 -8.34 -39.61
N PRO A 74 -5.61 -7.77 -40.82
CA PRO A 74 -5.60 -6.32 -41.06
C PRO A 74 -6.96 -5.80 -41.57
N HIS A 75 -7.56 -4.86 -40.83
CA HIS A 75 -8.72 -4.04 -41.17
C HIS A 75 -8.64 -2.82 -40.23
N ASP A 76 -8.87 -1.56 -40.56
CA ASP A 76 -9.36 -0.90 -41.75
C ASP A 76 -8.99 0.60 -41.60
N ALA A 77 -8.95 1.30 -42.73
CA ALA A 77 -8.64 2.73 -42.85
C ALA A 77 -9.51 3.66 -41.98
N HIS A 78 -9.00 4.13 -40.84
CA HIS A 78 -9.59 5.23 -40.08
C HIS A 78 -8.54 6.23 -39.59
N ASP A 79 -7.95 6.98 -40.52
CA ASP A 79 -7.02 8.09 -40.23
C ASP A 79 -7.31 9.31 -41.12
N LEU A 80 -8.55 9.84 -41.06
CA LEU A 80 -8.88 11.15 -41.66
C LEU A 80 -8.95 12.29 -40.65
N MET A 81 -8.70 12.01 -39.38
CA MET A 81 -8.17 12.98 -38.42
C MET A 81 -7.15 12.23 -37.57
N GLY A 82 -5.88 12.59 -37.70
CA GLY A 82 -4.71 11.89 -37.15
C GLY A 82 -4.66 11.87 -35.62
N PHE A 83 -5.60 11.15 -35.03
CA PHE A 83 -5.52 10.64 -33.67
C PHE A 83 -5.35 9.13 -33.81
N GLY A 84 -4.11 8.72 -34.01
CA GLY A 84 -3.70 7.33 -33.84
C GLY A 84 -3.98 6.84 -32.41
N PRO A 85 -3.67 5.57 -32.09
CA PRO A 85 -3.91 5.01 -30.76
C PRO A 85 -3.38 5.96 -29.68
N LEU A 86 -4.27 6.43 -28.79
CA LEU A 86 -3.96 7.43 -27.78
C LEU A 86 -2.86 6.92 -26.86
N LEU A 87 -1.63 7.35 -27.10
CA LEU A 87 -0.52 7.10 -26.19
C LEU A 87 -0.72 7.94 -24.93
N PRO A 88 -0.57 7.36 -23.72
CA PRO A 88 -0.65 8.13 -22.49
C PRO A 88 0.30 9.31 -22.53
N THR A 89 -0.17 10.45 -22.05
CA THR A 89 0.62 11.66 -21.89
C THR A 89 1.76 11.43 -20.90
N GLU A 90 2.79 12.27 -20.90
CA GLU A 90 3.92 12.12 -19.97
C GLU A 90 3.49 12.21 -18.50
N SER A 91 2.49 13.03 -18.20
CA SER A 91 1.94 13.14 -16.85
C SER A 91 1.18 11.88 -16.43
N GLU A 92 0.42 11.26 -17.34
CA GLU A 92 -0.23 9.97 -17.11
C GLU A 92 0.80 8.85 -16.92
N ARG A 93 1.89 8.84 -17.71
CA ARG A 93 3.00 7.88 -17.55
C ARG A 93 3.66 8.03 -16.18
N SER A 94 4.00 9.26 -15.78
CA SER A 94 4.59 9.53 -14.46
C SER A 94 3.67 9.10 -13.31
N LEU A 95 2.37 9.36 -13.42
CA LEU A 95 1.38 8.89 -12.44
C LEU A 95 1.39 7.37 -12.33
N MET A 96 1.33 6.66 -13.46
CA MET A 96 1.34 5.20 -13.48
C MET A 96 2.62 4.62 -12.86
N ASP A 97 3.76 5.24 -13.11
CA ASP A 97 5.04 4.83 -12.54
C ASP A 97 5.08 5.03 -11.02
N ARG A 98 4.58 6.17 -10.52
CA ARG A 98 4.45 6.43 -9.08
C ARG A 98 3.53 5.41 -8.40
N VAL A 99 2.35 5.17 -8.97
CA VAL A 99 1.40 4.16 -8.45
C VAL A 99 2.04 2.78 -8.42
N ARG A 100 2.78 2.39 -9.47
CA ARG A 100 3.51 1.12 -9.51
C ARG A 100 4.57 1.04 -8.41
N GLN A 101 5.29 2.13 -8.15
CA GLN A 101 6.30 2.18 -7.08
C GLN A 101 5.66 2.08 -5.69
N GLU A 102 4.56 2.82 -5.44
CA GLU A 102 3.83 2.78 -4.18
C GLU A 102 3.30 1.37 -3.88
N LEU A 103 2.63 0.74 -4.84
CA LEU A 103 2.15 -0.65 -4.70
C LEU A 103 3.31 -1.62 -4.45
N LYS A 104 4.44 -1.45 -5.15
CA LYS A 104 5.63 -2.29 -4.95
C LYS A 104 6.17 -2.14 -3.52
N ILE A 105 6.17 -0.94 -2.96
CA ILE A 105 6.61 -0.69 -1.58
C ILE A 105 5.62 -1.32 -0.60
N GLU A 106 4.33 -1.03 -0.76
CA GLU A 106 3.27 -1.53 0.12
C GLU A 106 3.27 -3.06 0.18
N LEU A 107 3.32 -3.72 -0.97
CA LEU A 107 3.37 -5.19 -1.04
C LEU A 107 4.63 -5.73 -0.36
N LYS A 108 5.81 -5.17 -0.65
CA LYS A 108 7.06 -5.60 -0.02
C LYS A 108 7.02 -5.44 1.50
N GLN A 109 6.49 -4.32 2.00
CA GLN A 109 6.36 -4.06 3.42
C GLN A 109 5.33 -4.98 4.08
N GLY A 110 4.16 -5.16 3.45
CA GLY A 110 3.09 -6.03 3.93
C GLY A 110 3.54 -7.48 4.05
N PHE A 111 4.20 -8.01 3.01
CA PHE A 111 4.76 -9.37 3.06
C PHE A 111 5.86 -9.51 4.11
N LYS A 112 6.77 -8.53 4.21
CA LYS A 112 7.82 -8.54 5.24
C LYS A 112 7.22 -8.58 6.64
N SER A 113 6.23 -7.73 6.92
CA SER A 113 5.53 -7.71 8.21
C SER A 113 4.89 -9.06 8.50
N ARG A 114 4.19 -9.64 7.51
CA ARG A 114 3.50 -10.91 7.67
C ARG A 114 4.47 -12.06 7.95
N ILE A 115 5.65 -12.06 7.33
CA ILE A 115 6.70 -13.04 7.60
C ILE A 115 7.20 -12.91 9.04
N GLU A 116 7.41 -11.68 9.53
CA GLU A 116 7.87 -11.46 10.91
C GLU A 116 6.81 -11.93 11.92
N ASP A 117 5.53 -11.64 11.69
CA ASP A 117 4.44 -12.13 12.55
C ASP A 117 4.42 -13.66 12.64
N VAL A 118 4.59 -14.34 11.50
CA VAL A 118 4.65 -15.81 11.45
C VAL A 118 5.89 -16.32 12.18
N ARG A 119 7.03 -15.66 12.01
CA ARG A 119 8.29 -16.02 12.68
C ARG A 119 8.16 -15.90 14.19
N GLU A 120 7.59 -14.81 14.68
CA GLU A 120 7.33 -14.58 16.10
C GLU A 120 6.33 -15.60 16.65
N GLU A 121 5.28 -15.94 15.90
CA GLU A 121 4.33 -16.97 16.32
C GLU A 121 4.98 -18.36 16.40
N ILE A 122 5.86 -18.71 15.46
CA ILE A 122 6.67 -19.94 15.51
C ILE A 122 7.58 -19.93 16.74
N LEU A 123 8.27 -18.82 17.01
CA LEU A 123 9.16 -18.67 18.16
C LEU A 123 8.40 -18.79 19.48
N ARG A 124 7.22 -18.17 19.57
CA ARG A 124 6.33 -18.24 20.73
C ARG A 124 5.87 -19.68 20.97
N LYS A 125 5.40 -20.37 19.94
CA LYS A 125 5.02 -21.79 20.03
C LYS A 125 6.20 -22.70 20.40
N ARG A 126 7.40 -22.41 19.88
CA ARG A 126 8.62 -23.17 20.22
C ARG A 126 9.07 -22.95 21.66
N ARG A 127 8.77 -21.80 22.26
CA ARG A 127 9.04 -21.48 23.67
C ARG A 127 7.91 -21.91 24.59
N ALA A 128 6.69 -22.08 24.07
CA ALA A 128 5.55 -22.55 24.84
C ALA A 128 5.87 -23.93 25.47
N GLY A 129 5.64 -24.05 26.77
CA GLY A 129 5.91 -25.27 27.53
C GLY A 129 7.37 -25.52 27.88
N LYS A 130 8.33 -24.69 27.44
CA LYS A 130 9.71 -24.78 27.93
C LYS A 130 9.81 -24.17 29.34
N LEU A 131 10.40 -24.91 30.26
CA LEU A 131 10.80 -24.39 31.56
C LEU A 131 11.86 -23.29 31.36
N PRO A 132 11.91 -22.24 32.21
CA PRO A 132 12.95 -21.23 32.14
C PRO A 132 14.34 -21.89 32.10
N GLY A 133 15.24 -21.40 31.25
CA GLY A 133 16.52 -22.08 30.95
C GLY A 133 17.32 -22.48 32.19
N ASP A 134 17.30 -21.64 33.22
CA ASP A 134 18.05 -21.85 34.46
C ASP A 134 17.43 -22.96 35.34
N THR A 135 16.10 -23.09 35.33
CA THR A 135 15.39 -24.13 36.11
C THR A 135 15.68 -25.54 35.61
N THR A 136 15.88 -25.69 34.30
CA THR A 136 16.20 -27.00 33.70
C THR A 136 17.55 -27.52 34.18
N SER A 137 18.52 -26.62 34.39
CA SER A 137 19.84 -26.97 34.90
C SER A 137 19.78 -27.47 36.35
N VAL A 138 18.95 -26.85 37.20
CA VAL A 138 18.72 -27.29 38.58
C VAL A 138 18.11 -28.70 38.62
N LEU A 139 17.05 -28.92 37.84
CA LEU A 139 16.39 -30.23 37.75
C LEU A 139 17.34 -31.32 37.22
N LYS A 140 18.14 -31.01 36.19
CA LYS A 140 19.15 -31.94 35.66
C LYS A 140 20.22 -32.28 36.68
N ASN A 141 20.76 -31.29 37.38
CA ASN A 141 21.79 -31.50 38.38
C ASN A 141 21.27 -32.39 39.54
N TRP A 142 20.05 -32.15 39.99
CA TRP A 142 19.41 -33.01 40.99
C TRP A 142 19.25 -34.45 40.48
N TRP A 143 18.78 -34.62 39.24
CA TRP A 143 18.64 -35.93 38.61
C TRP A 143 19.98 -36.67 38.49
N GLU A 144 21.05 -35.99 38.09
CA GLU A 144 22.39 -36.58 37.98
C GLU A 144 22.90 -37.05 39.36
N GLN A 145 22.72 -36.23 40.40
CA GLN A 145 23.08 -36.56 41.78
C GLN A 145 22.26 -37.74 42.35
N HIS A 146 21.01 -37.88 41.91
CA HIS A 146 20.07 -38.93 42.37
C HIS A 146 19.83 -40.01 41.31
N SER A 147 20.74 -40.15 40.35
CA SER A 147 20.58 -41.03 39.18
C SER A 147 20.32 -42.50 39.52
N LYS A 148 20.78 -42.95 40.70
CA LYS A 148 20.55 -44.31 41.21
C LYS A 148 19.10 -44.53 41.69
N TRP A 149 18.47 -43.49 42.25
CA TRP A 149 17.11 -43.52 42.82
C TRP A 149 16.42 -42.18 42.58
N PRO A 150 15.89 -41.93 41.38
CA PRO A 150 15.44 -40.61 40.97
C PRO A 150 14.03 -40.26 41.45
N TYR A 151 13.72 -40.58 42.70
CA TYR A 151 12.44 -40.30 43.33
C TYR A 151 12.64 -39.29 44.46
N PRO A 152 12.35 -38.00 44.24
CA PRO A 152 12.58 -36.97 45.25
C PRO A 152 11.65 -37.19 46.44
N THR A 153 12.22 -37.06 47.64
CA THR A 153 11.45 -37.01 48.89
C THR A 153 10.61 -35.73 48.96
N GLU A 154 9.71 -35.61 49.93
CA GLU A 154 8.90 -34.39 50.11
C GLU A 154 9.78 -33.14 50.32
N ASP A 155 10.87 -33.28 51.08
CA ASP A 155 11.85 -32.20 51.29
C ASP A 155 12.61 -31.84 50.01
N ASP A 156 12.98 -32.84 49.20
CA ASP A 156 13.65 -32.59 47.91
C ASP A 156 12.72 -31.85 46.95
N ARG A 157 11.44 -32.24 46.90
CA ARG A 157 10.43 -31.54 46.09
C ARG A 157 10.26 -30.10 46.53
N ALA A 158 10.19 -29.84 47.84
CA ALA A 158 10.08 -28.48 48.37
C ALA A 158 11.29 -27.62 47.98
N LYS A 159 12.51 -28.16 48.09
CA LYS A 159 13.75 -27.46 47.67
C LYS A 159 13.79 -27.20 46.17
N LEU A 160 13.36 -28.15 45.34
CA LEU A 160 13.31 -27.96 43.89
C LEU A 160 12.28 -26.90 43.50
N VAL A 161 11.10 -26.86 44.15
CA VAL A 161 10.12 -25.78 43.98
C VAL A 161 10.72 -24.43 44.36
N GLU A 162 11.40 -24.33 45.51
CA GLU A 162 12.02 -23.09 45.99
C GLU A 162 13.12 -22.58 45.04
N GLN A 163 14.00 -23.47 44.58
CA GLN A 163 15.12 -23.12 43.71
C GLN A 163 14.72 -22.81 42.26
N THR A 164 13.69 -23.48 41.76
CA THR A 164 13.24 -23.29 40.36
C THR A 164 12.07 -22.32 40.22
N GLY A 165 11.36 -22.01 41.32
CA GLY A 165 10.12 -21.24 41.30
C GLY A 165 8.97 -21.92 40.55
N LEU A 166 9.11 -23.20 40.19
CA LEU A 166 8.08 -23.98 39.50
C LEU A 166 7.02 -24.46 40.48
N GLN A 167 5.78 -24.64 40.01
CA GLN A 167 4.74 -25.22 40.85
C GLN A 167 5.08 -26.67 41.17
N LEU A 168 4.71 -27.17 42.36
CA LEU A 168 4.98 -28.55 42.78
C LEU A 168 4.51 -29.60 41.77
N LYS A 169 3.41 -29.34 41.06
CA LYS A 169 2.89 -30.21 39.99
C LYS A 169 3.80 -30.31 38.74
N GLN A 170 4.76 -29.39 38.60
CA GLN A 170 5.71 -29.28 37.49
C GLN A 170 7.09 -29.86 37.83
N ILE A 171 7.31 -30.25 39.09
CA ILE A 171 8.56 -30.87 39.60
C ILE A 171 8.50 -32.39 39.41
#